data_AF-A0A965D3U9-F1
#
_entry.id   AF-A0A965D3U9-F1
#
_cell.length_a   1.000
_cell.length_b   1.000
_cell.length_c   1.000
_cell.angle_alpha   90.00
_cell.angle_beta   90.00
_cell.angle_gamma   90.00
#
_symmetry.space_group_name_H-M   'P 1'
#
loop_
_entity.id
_entity.type
_entity.pdbx_description
1 polymer ?
#
loop_
_entity_poly.entity_id
_entity_poly.type
_entity_poly.pdbx_seq_one_letter_code
_entity_poly.pdbx_strand_id
1 'polypeptide(L)'
;MTAPELKKAFGKFLTGVTVVTTVNDAGQRFGFTANSFTSVSMDPPMILVCPGKFLSSFEEFRTCNRFVVNILSEGQEEVSNTFASYKGDRFSQVEWHPCPNDGAVITNSAAWFSCVTHAAIPAGDHVVLMGNVEHFNTSDRPGLGWSGGHYFNLSDERAAGRGDQTARSQVGVLLERDGALLLCKKGDGYALPAFAGDARISPRQILAEQLNTPSHSAKIRQSFSVYTSDQQGYRHSYFLATALSGDFSDIGIWVTFADLKLCNFGQKPHRDMVDRFLVEQSVGHFGLYVGDETQGDIHHFTEGKN
;
A
#
# COMPACT_ATOMS: atom_id res chain seq x y z
N MET A 1 28.87 15.95 2.40
CA MET A 1 27.95 15.08 1.66
C MET A 1 28.27 13.64 2.02
N THR A 2 27.45 13.04 2.86
CA THR A 2 27.54 11.63 3.24
C THR A 2 26.56 10.80 2.41
N ALA A 3 26.80 9.49 2.27
CA ALA A 3 25.87 8.60 1.56
C ALA A 3 24.45 8.59 2.17
N PRO A 4 24.27 8.61 3.52
CA PRO A 4 22.93 8.73 4.12
C PRO A 4 22.20 10.04 3.76
N GLU A 5 22.90 11.17 3.75
CA GLU A 5 22.33 12.47 3.35
C GLU A 5 21.84 12.44 1.90
N LEU A 6 22.67 11.91 0.99
CA LEU A 6 22.33 11.79 -0.42
C LEU A 6 21.14 10.85 -0.65
N LYS A 7 21.12 9.69 0.02
CA LYS A 7 19.99 8.74 -0.04
C LYS A 7 18.69 9.39 0.45
N LYS A 8 18.75 10.17 1.53
CA LYS A 8 17.58 10.91 2.05
C LYS A 8 17.09 11.95 1.04
N ALA A 9 17.99 12.62 0.34
CA ALA A 9 17.64 13.58 -0.71
C ALA A 9 16.99 12.89 -1.93
N PHE A 10 17.58 11.80 -2.44
CA PHE A 10 16.98 11.02 -3.53
C PHE A 10 15.60 10.45 -3.19
N GLY A 11 15.42 10.00 -1.94
CA GLY A 11 14.13 9.51 -1.45
C GLY A 11 13.02 10.56 -1.38
N LYS A 12 13.28 11.84 -1.70
CA LYS A 12 12.24 12.87 -1.82
C LYS A 12 11.52 12.84 -3.17
N PHE A 13 12.09 12.21 -4.18
CA PHE A 13 11.40 11.98 -5.45
C PHE A 13 10.45 10.79 -5.30
N LEU A 14 9.14 11.04 -5.43
CA LEU A 14 8.11 10.00 -5.31
C LEU A 14 8.18 9.08 -6.52
N THR A 15 8.10 7.77 -6.30
CA THR A 15 8.11 6.79 -7.36
C THR A 15 7.05 5.72 -7.17
N GLY A 16 6.72 5.01 -8.24
CA GLY A 16 6.07 3.70 -8.11
C GLY A 16 7.07 2.63 -7.67
N VAL A 17 6.54 1.49 -7.25
CA VAL A 17 7.34 0.32 -6.90
C VAL A 17 7.25 -0.72 -8.02
N THR A 18 8.39 -1.30 -8.39
CA THR A 18 8.45 -2.34 -9.41
C THR A 18 9.18 -3.59 -8.91
N VAL A 19 8.84 -4.75 -9.47
CA VAL A 19 9.66 -5.96 -9.41
C VAL A 19 10.17 -6.27 -10.81
N VAL A 20 11.49 -6.28 -10.95
CA VAL A 20 12.16 -6.63 -12.21
C VAL A 20 12.50 -8.10 -12.16
N THR A 21 12.11 -8.88 -13.16
CA THR A 21 12.37 -10.32 -13.25
C THR A 21 13.13 -10.67 -14.52
N THR A 22 13.92 -11.73 -14.46
CA THR A 22 14.61 -12.32 -15.62
C THR A 22 14.74 -13.84 -15.43
N VAL A 23 15.04 -14.55 -16.51
CA VAL A 23 15.31 -15.99 -16.52
C VAL A 23 16.66 -16.19 -17.19
N ASN A 24 17.54 -16.99 -16.59
CA ASN A 24 18.82 -17.35 -17.20
C ASN A 24 18.69 -18.58 -18.12
N ASP A 25 19.77 -18.92 -18.83
CA ASP A 25 19.79 -20.03 -19.79
C ASP A 25 19.51 -21.40 -19.15
N ALA A 26 19.70 -21.53 -17.83
CA ALA A 26 19.37 -22.74 -17.07
C ALA A 26 17.88 -22.79 -16.65
N GLY A 27 17.07 -21.81 -17.02
CA GLY A 27 15.66 -21.69 -16.65
C GLY A 27 15.44 -21.20 -15.21
N GLN A 28 16.49 -20.74 -14.53
CA GLN A 28 16.37 -20.20 -13.17
C GLN A 28 15.86 -18.77 -13.21
N ARG A 29 14.94 -18.45 -12.28
CA ARG A 29 14.30 -17.14 -12.19
C ARG A 29 15.02 -16.26 -11.19
N PHE A 30 15.22 -15.00 -11.57
CA PHE A 30 15.77 -13.97 -10.72
C PHE A 30 14.82 -12.79 -10.68
N GLY A 31 14.74 -12.15 -9.52
CA GLY A 31 13.91 -10.96 -9.37
C GLY A 31 14.41 -10.08 -8.25
N PHE A 32 14.22 -8.76 -8.40
CA PHE A 32 14.49 -7.79 -7.36
C PHE A 32 13.48 -6.64 -7.40
N THR A 33 13.23 -6.05 -6.25
CA THR A 33 12.45 -4.82 -6.14
C THR A 33 13.28 -3.62 -6.57
N ALA A 34 12.72 -2.78 -7.43
CA ALA A 34 13.32 -1.54 -7.89
C ALA A 34 12.30 -0.41 -7.86
N ASN A 35 12.76 0.80 -7.55
CA ASN A 35 11.97 2.02 -7.65
C ASN A 35 12.67 3.07 -8.54
N SER A 36 13.67 2.65 -9.32
CA SER A 36 14.45 3.44 -10.29
C SER A 36 13.91 3.34 -11.72
N PHE A 37 12.71 2.78 -11.90
CA PHE A 37 12.07 2.66 -13.20
C PHE A 37 11.84 4.03 -13.84
N THR A 38 12.02 4.12 -15.16
CA THR A 38 11.70 5.31 -15.96
C THR A 38 11.31 4.91 -17.37
N SER A 39 10.22 5.50 -17.89
CA SER A 39 9.90 5.46 -19.32
C SER A 39 10.85 6.38 -20.09
N VAL A 40 11.46 5.90 -21.16
CA VAL A 40 12.53 6.60 -21.88
C VAL A 40 12.07 7.15 -23.22
N SER A 41 11.41 6.32 -24.03
CA SER A 41 11.03 6.65 -25.41
C SER A 41 9.72 5.95 -25.78
N MET A 42 8.95 6.57 -26.66
CA MET A 42 7.74 5.99 -27.26
C MET A 42 8.04 5.30 -28.60
N ASP A 43 8.99 5.82 -29.38
CA ASP A 43 9.39 5.24 -30.68
C ASP A 43 10.92 5.34 -30.88
N PRO A 44 11.68 4.22 -30.76
CA PRO A 44 11.19 2.91 -30.33
C PRO A 44 10.72 2.95 -28.86
N PRO A 45 9.80 2.06 -28.44
CA PRO A 45 9.30 2.04 -27.06
C PRO A 45 10.39 1.52 -26.11
N MET A 46 10.86 2.37 -25.20
CA MET A 46 11.98 2.06 -24.31
C MET A 46 11.70 2.43 -22.86
N ILE A 47 12.24 1.60 -21.97
CA ILE A 47 12.26 1.83 -20.52
C ILE A 47 13.67 1.61 -19.97
N LEU A 48 13.91 2.07 -18.75
CA LEU A 48 15.11 1.73 -17.98
C LEU A 48 14.80 1.37 -16.53
N VAL A 49 15.69 0.60 -15.93
CA VAL A 49 15.78 0.31 -14.48
C VAL A 49 17.26 0.27 -14.08
N CYS A 50 17.55 0.49 -12.79
CA CYS A 50 18.94 0.50 -12.31
C CYS A 50 19.20 -0.60 -11.28
N PRO A 51 19.62 -1.82 -11.67
CA PRO A 51 20.09 -2.83 -10.73
C PRO A 51 21.41 -2.40 -10.05
N GLY A 52 21.47 -2.59 -8.74
CA GLY A 52 22.67 -2.31 -7.94
C GLY A 52 23.65 -3.48 -7.94
N LYS A 53 24.96 -3.17 -7.92
CA LYS A 53 26.03 -4.18 -7.87
C LYS A 53 26.03 -5.05 -6.61
N PHE A 54 25.33 -4.61 -5.56
CA PHE A 54 25.17 -5.33 -4.30
C PHE A 54 24.12 -6.45 -4.36
N LEU A 55 23.30 -6.51 -5.42
CA LEU A 55 22.29 -7.56 -5.58
C LEU A 55 22.96 -8.92 -5.80
N SER A 56 22.47 -9.95 -5.12
CA SER A 56 22.95 -11.33 -5.35
C SER A 56 22.67 -11.83 -6.78
N SER A 57 21.68 -11.24 -7.45
CA SER A 57 21.31 -11.50 -8.84
C SER A 57 21.93 -10.51 -9.83
N PHE A 58 22.91 -9.70 -9.41
CA PHE A 58 23.43 -8.60 -10.24
C PHE A 58 23.98 -9.09 -11.59
N GLU A 59 24.78 -10.16 -11.59
CA GLU A 59 25.37 -10.68 -12.84
C GLU A 59 24.29 -11.11 -13.82
N GLU A 60 23.24 -11.78 -13.34
CA GLU A 60 22.11 -12.21 -14.17
C GLU A 60 21.42 -11.02 -14.84
N PHE A 61 21.19 -9.92 -14.12
CA PHE A 61 20.59 -8.71 -14.71
C PHE A 61 21.56 -7.95 -15.62
N ARG A 62 22.86 -7.92 -15.30
CA ARG A 62 23.87 -7.23 -16.12
C ARG A 62 24.04 -7.89 -17.49
N THR A 63 23.85 -9.20 -17.58
CA THR A 63 24.05 -9.97 -18.82
C THR A 63 22.76 -10.51 -19.43
N CYS A 64 21.58 -10.26 -18.83
CA CYS A 64 20.33 -10.78 -19.37
C CYS A 64 20.02 -10.23 -20.76
N ASN A 65 19.51 -11.09 -21.63
CA ASN A 65 18.99 -10.69 -22.94
C ASN A 65 17.55 -10.17 -22.85
N ARG A 66 16.82 -10.58 -21.82
CA ARG A 66 15.40 -10.26 -21.62
C ARG A 66 15.09 -10.03 -20.15
N PHE A 67 14.17 -9.13 -19.87
CA PHE A 67 13.66 -8.89 -18.53
C PHE A 67 12.21 -8.40 -18.57
N VAL A 68 11.51 -8.58 -17.46
CA VAL A 68 10.13 -8.09 -17.28
C VAL A 68 10.13 -7.09 -16.13
N VAL A 69 9.52 -5.92 -16.33
CA VAL A 69 9.25 -4.96 -15.26
C VAL A 69 7.79 -5.07 -14.87
N ASN A 70 7.52 -5.42 -13.61
CA ASN A 70 6.18 -5.48 -13.02
C ASN A 70 5.97 -4.24 -12.17
N ILE A 71 5.06 -3.34 -12.56
CA ILE A 71 4.64 -2.22 -11.72
C ILE A 71 3.64 -2.76 -10.70
N LEU A 72 4.01 -2.74 -9.42
CA LEU A 72 3.17 -3.28 -8.36
C LEU A 72 1.94 -2.41 -8.13
N SER A 73 0.82 -3.05 -7.81
CA SER A 73 -0.41 -2.38 -7.38
C SER A 73 -0.45 -2.15 -5.87
N GLU A 74 -1.32 -1.25 -5.43
CA GLU A 74 -1.62 -1.06 -4.01
C GLU A 74 -2.00 -2.39 -3.33
N GLY A 75 -1.52 -2.61 -2.11
CA GLY A 75 -1.68 -3.89 -1.40
C GLY A 75 -0.58 -4.92 -1.68
N GLN A 76 0.36 -4.65 -2.59
CA GLN A 76 1.50 -5.53 -2.90
C GLN A 76 2.78 -5.16 -2.13
N GLU A 77 2.68 -4.53 -0.96
CA GLU A 77 3.83 -4.20 -0.11
C GLU A 77 4.62 -5.45 0.28
N GLU A 78 3.94 -6.57 0.54
CA GLU A 78 4.60 -7.84 0.90
C GLU A 78 5.38 -8.45 -0.28
N VAL A 79 4.88 -8.31 -1.51
CA VAL A 79 5.61 -8.69 -2.72
C VAL A 79 6.89 -7.87 -2.84
N SER A 80 6.78 -6.55 -2.72
CA SER A 80 7.92 -5.63 -2.73
C SER A 80 8.96 -6.02 -1.65
N ASN A 81 8.52 -6.29 -0.43
CA ASN A 81 9.41 -6.67 0.67
C ASN A 81 10.12 -8.01 0.42
N THR A 82 9.39 -8.98 -0.15
CA THR A 82 9.91 -10.30 -0.53
C THR A 82 11.05 -10.17 -1.54
N PHE A 83 10.82 -9.44 -2.63
CA PHE A 83 11.82 -9.26 -3.68
C PHE A 83 12.97 -8.30 -3.29
N ALA A 84 12.81 -7.53 -2.20
CA ALA A 84 13.86 -6.65 -1.67
C ALA A 84 14.79 -7.34 -0.65
N SER A 85 14.27 -8.27 0.16
CA SER A 85 14.98 -8.71 1.38
C SER A 85 14.96 -10.22 1.64
N TYR A 86 14.00 -10.98 1.11
CA TYR A 86 13.89 -12.41 1.39
C TYR A 86 15.08 -13.19 0.81
N LYS A 87 15.64 -14.08 1.65
CA LYS A 87 16.73 -15.01 1.31
C LYS A 87 16.13 -16.39 1.09
N GLY A 88 16.26 -16.92 -0.12
CA GLY A 88 15.64 -18.19 -0.53
C GLY A 88 14.90 -18.03 -1.84
N ASP A 89 13.96 -18.94 -2.10
CA ASP A 89 13.15 -18.91 -3.31
C ASP A 89 12.03 -17.85 -3.19
N ARG A 90 12.30 -16.63 -3.66
CA ARG A 90 11.34 -15.52 -3.69
C ARG A 90 10.09 -15.84 -4.51
N PHE A 91 10.24 -16.62 -5.58
CA PHE A 91 9.14 -16.97 -6.49
C PHE A 91 8.20 -18.02 -5.91
N SER A 92 8.61 -18.72 -4.84
CA SER A 92 7.72 -19.59 -4.05
C SER A 92 6.78 -18.83 -3.11
N GLN A 93 7.06 -17.55 -2.84
CA GLN A 93 6.34 -16.73 -1.86
C GLN A 93 5.31 -15.80 -2.51
N VAL A 94 5.31 -15.70 -3.83
CA VAL A 94 4.49 -14.76 -4.59
C VAL A 94 3.87 -15.47 -5.78
N GLU A 95 2.61 -15.16 -6.07
CA GLU A 95 1.94 -15.68 -7.26
C GLU A 95 2.45 -14.97 -8.52
N TRP A 96 2.81 -15.75 -9.54
CA TRP A 96 3.28 -15.25 -10.82
C TRP A 96 2.91 -16.20 -11.94
N HIS A 97 2.91 -15.70 -13.17
CA HIS A 97 2.73 -16.50 -14.36
C HIS A 97 3.82 -16.22 -15.41
N PRO A 98 4.09 -17.16 -16.33
CA PRO A 98 5.03 -16.94 -17.41
C PRO A 98 4.64 -15.74 -18.29
N CYS A 99 5.65 -15.02 -18.78
CA CYS A 99 5.51 -13.99 -19.80
C CYS A 99 5.66 -14.61 -21.20
N PRO A 100 5.00 -14.09 -22.27
CA PRO A 100 5.13 -14.63 -23.62
C PRO A 100 6.57 -14.80 -24.17
N ASN A 101 7.54 -14.01 -23.69
CA ASN A 101 8.95 -14.04 -24.13
C ASN A 101 9.93 -14.27 -22.97
N ASP A 102 9.62 -15.24 -22.10
CA ASP A 102 10.39 -15.57 -20.90
C ASP A 102 10.37 -14.50 -19.79
N GLY A 103 10.65 -14.91 -18.56
CA GLY A 103 10.47 -14.09 -17.36
C GLY A 103 9.20 -14.43 -16.58
N ALA A 104 8.95 -13.66 -15.53
CA ALA A 104 7.82 -13.85 -14.63
C ALA A 104 7.03 -12.55 -14.47
N VAL A 105 5.74 -12.63 -14.79
CA VAL A 105 4.77 -11.57 -14.50
C VAL A 105 4.17 -11.84 -13.13
N ILE A 106 4.29 -10.86 -12.23
CA ILE A 106 3.68 -10.97 -10.90
C ILE A 106 2.17 -10.74 -11.04
N THR A 107 1.38 -11.70 -10.54
CA THR A 107 -0.08 -11.62 -10.62
C THR A 107 -0.59 -10.36 -9.92
N ASN A 108 -1.66 -9.76 -10.46
CA ASN A 108 -2.28 -8.54 -9.93
C ASN A 108 -1.40 -7.27 -9.94
N SER A 109 -0.29 -7.26 -10.69
CA SER A 109 0.48 -6.03 -10.96
C SER A 109 -0.40 -4.97 -11.64
N ALA A 110 -0.17 -3.69 -11.33
CA ALA A 110 -0.85 -2.57 -11.97
C ALA A 110 -0.58 -2.55 -13.48
N ALA A 111 0.66 -2.83 -13.88
CA ALA A 111 1.07 -3.03 -15.27
C ALA A 111 2.33 -3.91 -15.33
N TRP A 112 2.66 -4.44 -16.51
CA TRP A 112 3.94 -5.08 -16.76
C TRP A 112 4.46 -4.82 -18.18
N PHE A 113 5.77 -4.88 -18.34
CA PHE A 113 6.48 -4.67 -19.61
C PHE A 113 7.52 -5.78 -19.81
N SER A 114 7.37 -6.57 -20.87
CA SER A 114 8.38 -7.53 -21.33
C SER A 114 9.33 -6.85 -22.29
N CYS A 115 10.63 -6.94 -22.01
CA CYS A 115 11.65 -6.20 -22.70
C CYS A 115 12.76 -7.09 -23.23
N VAL A 116 13.31 -6.72 -24.39
CA VAL A 116 14.63 -7.15 -24.84
C VAL A 116 15.64 -6.12 -24.38
N THR A 117 16.73 -6.60 -23.78
CA THR A 117 17.83 -5.73 -23.34
C THR A 117 18.43 -5.00 -24.53
N HIS A 118 18.36 -3.68 -24.48
CA HIS A 118 19.00 -2.80 -25.45
C HIS A 118 20.44 -2.49 -25.05
N ALA A 119 20.65 -2.15 -23.77
CA ALA A 119 21.96 -1.82 -23.23
C ALA A 119 22.02 -2.01 -21.71
N ALA A 120 23.20 -2.37 -21.21
CA ALA A 120 23.54 -2.39 -19.79
C ALA A 120 24.75 -1.49 -19.56
N ILE A 121 24.52 -0.25 -19.12
CA ILE A 121 25.54 0.81 -19.06
C ILE A 121 26.07 0.94 -17.63
N PRO A 122 27.37 0.76 -17.37
CA PRO A 122 27.94 0.97 -16.04
C PRO A 122 27.71 2.41 -15.53
N ALA A 123 27.18 2.55 -14.32
CA ALA A 123 26.86 3.84 -13.71
C ALA A 123 27.18 3.81 -12.20
N GLY A 124 28.47 3.97 -11.86
CA GLY A 124 28.92 3.96 -10.46
C GLY A 124 28.73 2.58 -9.80
N ASP A 125 27.97 2.54 -8.71
CA ASP A 125 27.61 1.33 -7.96
C ASP A 125 26.37 0.60 -8.53
N HIS A 126 25.82 1.09 -9.64
CA HIS A 126 24.71 0.51 -10.38
C HIS A 126 25.07 0.29 -11.85
N VAL A 127 24.14 -0.33 -12.59
CA VAL A 127 24.08 -0.35 -14.05
C VAL A 127 22.76 0.27 -14.47
N VAL A 128 22.74 1.06 -15.54
CA VAL A 128 21.50 1.47 -16.21
C VAL A 128 21.16 0.37 -17.21
N LEU A 129 20.15 -0.43 -16.87
CA LEU A 129 19.62 -1.48 -17.73
C LEU A 129 18.47 -0.89 -18.55
N MET A 130 18.69 -0.78 -19.86
CA MET A 130 17.71 -0.28 -20.83
C MET A 130 17.12 -1.44 -21.62
N GLY A 131 15.82 -1.38 -21.87
CA GLY A 131 15.11 -2.39 -22.64
C GLY A 131 14.14 -1.79 -23.65
N ASN A 132 14.06 -2.44 -24.81
CA ASN A 132 13.01 -2.21 -25.79
C ASN A 132 11.79 -3.03 -25.38
N VAL A 133 10.63 -2.37 -25.26
CA VAL A 133 9.38 -3.04 -24.88
C VAL A 133 8.83 -3.81 -26.09
N GLU A 134 8.63 -5.12 -25.94
CA GLU A 134 8.00 -5.98 -26.96
C GLU A 134 6.54 -6.28 -26.64
N HIS A 135 6.23 -6.51 -25.37
CA HIS A 135 4.87 -6.75 -24.90
C HIS A 135 4.62 -5.99 -23.61
N PHE A 136 3.37 -5.59 -23.39
CA PHE A 136 2.95 -5.00 -22.14
C PHE A 136 1.48 -5.32 -21.89
N ASN A 137 1.07 -5.21 -20.64
CA ASN A 137 -0.34 -5.15 -20.28
C ASN A 137 -0.53 -4.19 -19.11
N THR A 138 -1.74 -3.68 -18.97
CA THR A 138 -2.15 -2.80 -17.87
C THR A 138 -3.44 -3.32 -17.27
N SER A 139 -3.65 -2.98 -16.00
CA SER A 139 -4.92 -3.15 -15.31
C SER A 139 -5.44 -1.79 -14.86
N ASP A 140 -6.67 -1.77 -14.33
CA ASP A 140 -7.24 -0.58 -13.68
C ASP A 140 -6.78 -0.44 -12.21
N ARG A 141 -5.89 -1.32 -11.74
CA ARG A 141 -5.41 -1.29 -10.36
C ARG A 141 -4.48 -0.09 -10.16
N PRO A 142 -4.68 0.71 -9.09
CA PRO A 142 -3.76 1.78 -8.75
C PRO A 142 -2.38 1.23 -8.38
N GLY A 143 -1.32 1.96 -8.73
CA GLY A 143 0.06 1.57 -8.46
C GLY A 143 0.48 1.84 -7.00
N LEU A 144 1.32 0.96 -6.45
CA LEU A 144 1.95 1.14 -5.14
C LEU A 144 3.00 2.26 -5.21
N GLY A 145 2.87 3.24 -4.32
CA GLY A 145 3.79 4.37 -4.21
C GLY A 145 4.91 4.14 -3.19
N TRP A 146 6.04 4.81 -3.40
CA TRP A 146 7.17 4.87 -2.47
C TRP A 146 7.69 6.29 -2.33
N SER A 147 7.86 6.74 -1.08
CA SER A 147 8.41 8.05 -0.75
C SER A 147 9.15 7.98 0.58
N GLY A 148 10.31 8.62 0.71
CA GLY A 148 10.97 8.83 2.00
C GLY A 148 11.21 7.58 2.86
N GLY A 149 11.27 6.38 2.28
CA GLY A 149 11.44 5.11 3.01
C GLY A 149 10.15 4.40 3.41
N HIS A 150 8.98 4.86 2.97
CA HIS A 150 7.68 4.26 3.25
C HIS A 150 6.86 4.05 1.98
N TYR A 151 5.98 3.06 2.01
CA TYR A 151 4.94 2.87 1.00
C TYR A 151 3.81 3.89 1.20
N PHE A 152 3.16 4.28 0.10
CA PHE A 152 1.91 5.03 0.15
C PHE A 152 0.97 4.56 -0.97
N ASN A 153 -0.32 4.70 -0.74
CA ASN A 153 -1.36 4.33 -1.70
C ASN A 153 -2.04 5.62 -2.19
N LEU A 154 -2.06 5.84 -3.50
CA LEU A 154 -2.71 6.98 -4.11
C LEU A 154 -4.22 6.95 -3.94
N SER A 155 -4.84 5.78 -3.79
CA SER A 155 -6.28 5.67 -3.50
C SER A 155 -6.58 6.19 -2.10
N ASP A 156 -5.71 5.87 -1.11
CA ASP A 156 -5.81 6.44 0.24
C ASP A 156 -5.67 7.97 0.18
N GLU A 157 -4.70 8.50 -0.58
CA GLU A 157 -4.46 9.95 -0.72
C GLU A 157 -5.52 10.67 -1.56
N ARG A 158 -6.06 10.07 -2.61
CA ARG A 158 -7.15 10.65 -3.41
C ARG A 158 -8.46 10.61 -2.66
N ALA A 159 -8.71 9.54 -1.91
CA ALA A 159 -9.76 9.53 -0.92
C ALA A 159 -9.51 10.69 0.06
N ALA A 160 -8.28 10.86 0.58
CA ALA A 160 -7.81 11.97 1.45
C ALA A 160 -7.88 13.40 0.83
N GLY A 161 -7.86 13.52 -0.50
CA GLY A 161 -7.56 14.78 -1.20
C GLY A 161 -8.67 15.43 -2.03
N ARG A 162 -9.89 14.86 -2.11
CA ARG A 162 -11.04 15.53 -2.76
C ARG A 162 -11.79 16.51 -1.83
N GLY A 163 -11.08 17.28 -1.01
CA GLY A 163 -11.68 18.27 -0.11
C GLY A 163 -10.85 19.56 -0.04
N ASP A 164 -11.55 20.69 -0.07
CA ASP A 164 -11.02 22.04 0.13
C ASP A 164 -10.08 22.12 1.34
N GLN A 165 -8.95 22.82 1.22
CA GLN A 165 -7.93 22.98 2.29
C GLN A 165 -8.46 23.72 3.53
N THR A 166 -9.71 24.18 3.49
CA THR A 166 -10.44 24.82 4.58
C THR A 166 -11.32 23.87 5.39
N ALA A 167 -11.50 22.62 4.94
CA ALA A 167 -12.41 21.67 5.58
C ALA A 167 -11.85 21.12 6.90
N ARG A 168 -12.63 21.23 7.97
CA ARG A 168 -12.35 20.55 9.23
C ARG A 168 -12.38 19.04 9.00
N SER A 169 -11.40 18.32 9.54
CA SER A 169 -11.29 16.88 9.35
C SER A 169 -11.23 16.13 10.69
N GLN A 170 -11.63 14.86 10.66
CA GLN A 170 -11.50 13.92 11.75
C GLN A 170 -10.93 12.62 11.22
N VAL A 171 -10.01 12.07 11.99
CA VAL A 171 -9.32 10.84 11.67
C VAL A 171 -9.67 9.79 12.71
N GLY A 172 -10.32 8.71 12.26
CA GLY A 172 -10.79 7.65 13.13
C GLY A 172 -10.13 6.31 12.85
N VAL A 173 -10.37 5.35 13.75
CA VAL A 173 -9.81 4.01 13.64
C VAL A 173 -10.78 2.95 14.12
N LEU A 174 -10.84 1.83 13.40
CA LEU A 174 -11.39 0.57 13.88
C LEU A 174 -10.20 -0.25 14.39
N LEU A 175 -9.90 -0.09 15.68
CA LEU A 175 -8.78 -0.76 16.32
C LEU A 175 -9.23 -2.09 16.92
N GLU A 176 -8.67 -3.17 16.40
CA GLU A 176 -9.01 -4.55 16.77
C GLU A 176 -7.95 -5.18 17.68
N ARG A 177 -8.42 -5.99 18.64
CA ARG A 177 -7.61 -6.95 19.40
C ARG A 177 -8.46 -8.16 19.79
N ASP A 178 -7.98 -9.37 19.49
CA ASP A 178 -8.54 -10.63 20.02
C ASP A 178 -10.07 -10.76 19.93
N GLY A 179 -10.67 -10.44 18.78
CA GLY A 179 -12.12 -10.54 18.61
C GLY A 179 -12.92 -9.42 19.26
N ALA A 180 -12.28 -8.28 19.55
CA ALA A 180 -12.89 -7.09 20.09
C ALA A 180 -12.48 -5.83 19.34
N LEU A 181 -13.36 -4.83 19.31
CA LEU A 181 -13.05 -3.47 18.87
C LEU A 181 -12.90 -2.54 20.09
N LEU A 182 -11.94 -1.61 20.00
CA LEU A 182 -11.84 -0.52 20.96
C LEU A 182 -12.92 0.54 20.65
N LEU A 183 -13.74 0.89 21.63
CA LEU A 183 -14.77 1.92 21.54
C LEU A 183 -14.62 2.97 22.63
N CYS A 184 -14.90 4.23 22.29
CA CYS A 184 -15.03 5.31 23.26
C CYS A 184 -16.46 5.33 23.82
N LYS A 185 -16.60 5.34 25.14
CA LYS A 185 -17.91 5.52 25.79
C LYS A 185 -18.28 7.00 25.81
N LYS A 186 -19.47 7.35 25.31
CA LYS A 186 -20.01 8.72 25.30
C LYS A 186 -21.39 8.73 25.94
N GLY A 187 -21.44 8.98 27.25
CA GLY A 187 -22.65 8.83 28.06
C GLY A 187 -23.14 7.39 28.02
N ASP A 188 -24.39 7.19 27.58
CA ASP A 188 -25.00 5.86 27.39
C ASP A 188 -24.71 5.23 26.01
N GLY A 189 -24.00 5.95 25.14
CA GLY A 189 -23.65 5.52 23.79
C GLY A 189 -22.18 5.15 23.61
N TYR A 190 -21.89 4.63 22.42
CA TYR A 190 -20.55 4.25 21.98
C TYR A 190 -20.16 4.97 20.69
N ALA A 191 -18.87 5.17 20.50
CA ALA A 191 -18.30 5.70 19.27
C ALA A 191 -16.97 5.01 18.95
N LEU A 192 -16.62 4.95 17.67
CA LEU A 192 -15.27 4.59 17.25
C LEU A 192 -14.28 5.69 17.71
N PRO A 193 -13.05 5.33 18.12
CA PRO A 193 -12.01 6.31 18.43
C PRO A 193 -11.74 7.21 17.23
N ALA A 194 -11.73 8.52 17.49
CA ALA A 194 -11.53 9.52 16.46
C ALA A 194 -10.88 10.79 17.03
N PHE A 195 -9.98 11.36 16.25
CA PHE A 195 -9.11 12.47 16.63
C PHE A 195 -9.30 13.63 15.66
N ALA A 196 -9.03 14.86 16.11
CA ALA A 196 -9.04 16.01 15.24
C ALA A 196 -7.98 15.85 14.14
N GLY A 197 -8.36 16.11 12.89
CA GLY A 197 -7.42 16.17 11.78
C GLY A 197 -6.72 17.52 11.71
N ASP A 198 -5.55 17.55 11.07
CA ASP A 198 -4.81 18.77 10.72
C ASP A 198 -4.51 18.69 9.21
N ALA A 199 -4.88 19.73 8.46
CA ALA A 199 -4.66 19.77 7.01
C ALA A 199 -3.17 19.66 6.60
N ARG A 200 -2.24 19.88 7.54
CA ARG A 200 -0.79 19.82 7.32
C ARG A 200 -0.19 18.46 7.66
N ILE A 201 -0.94 17.58 8.32
CA ILE A 201 -0.46 16.29 8.83
C ILE A 201 -1.30 15.18 8.20
N SER A 202 -0.66 14.15 7.66
CA SER A 202 -1.42 13.06 7.04
C SER A 202 -2.25 12.32 8.09
N PRO A 203 -3.46 11.83 7.75
CA PRO A 203 -4.30 11.08 8.68
C PRO A 203 -3.58 9.89 9.34
N ARG A 204 -2.77 9.16 8.57
CA ARG A 204 -1.96 8.05 9.09
C ARG A 204 -0.93 8.50 10.11
N GLN A 205 -0.29 9.66 9.91
CA GLN A 205 0.65 10.20 10.88
C GLN A 205 -0.06 10.59 12.18
N ILE A 206 -1.23 11.24 12.10
CA ILE A 206 -2.05 11.57 13.27
C ILE A 206 -2.38 10.30 14.05
N LEU A 207 -2.86 9.24 13.39
CA LEU A 207 -3.11 7.96 14.05
C LEU A 207 -1.84 7.33 14.62
N ALA A 208 -0.70 7.44 13.94
CA ALA A 208 0.54 6.88 14.43
C ALA A 208 0.97 7.55 15.75
N GLU A 209 0.83 8.87 15.84
CA GLU A 209 1.10 9.65 17.05
C GLU A 209 0.12 9.33 18.18
N GLN A 210 -1.15 9.10 17.87
CA GLN A 210 -2.18 8.78 18.86
C GLN A 210 -2.17 7.33 19.32
N LEU A 211 -1.78 6.38 18.47
CA LEU A 211 -1.87 4.94 18.75
C LEU A 211 -0.53 4.29 19.13
N ASN A 212 0.59 5.00 18.98
CA ASN A 212 1.92 4.51 19.36
C ASN A 212 2.56 5.46 20.38
N THR A 213 2.27 5.18 21.64
CA THR A 213 2.84 5.88 22.80
C THR A 213 3.70 4.90 23.61
N PRO A 214 4.42 5.35 24.65
CA PRO A 214 5.08 4.42 25.56
C PRO A 214 4.14 3.40 26.22
N SER A 215 2.83 3.69 26.29
CA SER A 215 1.83 2.84 26.95
C SER A 215 1.24 1.77 26.04
N HIS A 216 1.21 2.00 24.73
CA HIS A 216 0.56 1.12 23.76
C HIS A 216 1.08 1.29 22.34
N SER A 217 0.94 0.23 21.52
CA SER A 217 1.32 0.25 20.11
C SER A 217 0.31 -0.47 19.23
N ALA A 218 0.07 0.06 18.03
CA ALA A 218 -0.83 -0.50 17.03
C ALA A 218 -0.23 -0.41 15.62
N LYS A 219 -0.52 -1.42 14.80
CA LYS A 219 -0.25 -1.42 13.35
C LYS A 219 -1.45 -0.83 12.62
N ILE A 220 -1.28 0.34 12.03
CA ILE A 220 -2.28 0.97 11.17
C ILE A 220 -2.27 0.27 9.81
N ARG A 221 -3.44 -0.15 9.34
CA ARG A 221 -3.67 -0.88 8.09
C ARG A 221 -4.29 0.06 7.04
N GLN A 222 -5.03 -0.47 6.07
CA GLN A 222 -5.66 0.32 4.99
C GLN A 222 -6.77 1.27 5.49
N SER A 223 -7.08 2.28 4.67
CA SER A 223 -8.30 3.07 4.84
C SER A 223 -9.54 2.18 4.72
N PHE A 224 -10.54 2.44 5.54
CA PHE A 224 -11.77 1.66 5.59
C PHE A 224 -12.98 2.46 5.12
N SER A 225 -13.08 3.71 5.56
CA SER A 225 -14.20 4.59 5.21
C SER A 225 -13.75 6.03 5.14
N VAL A 226 -14.13 6.70 4.08
CA VAL A 226 -13.92 8.13 3.86
C VAL A 226 -15.26 8.73 3.48
N TYR A 227 -15.74 9.69 4.28
CA TYR A 227 -17.00 10.35 4.00
C TYR A 227 -17.00 11.81 4.44
N THR A 228 -17.91 12.60 3.89
CA THR A 228 -18.15 13.98 4.31
C THR A 228 -19.51 14.11 4.97
N SER A 229 -19.59 14.87 6.06
CA SER A 229 -20.88 15.29 6.63
C SER A 229 -21.32 16.63 6.03
N ASP A 230 -22.63 16.74 5.82
CA ASP A 230 -23.38 17.79 5.13
C ASP A 230 -23.43 19.13 5.90
N GLN A 231 -22.84 19.20 7.09
CA GLN A 231 -22.54 20.44 7.78
C GLN A 231 -21.10 20.89 7.50
N GLN A 232 -20.94 21.77 6.49
CA GLN A 232 -19.70 22.50 6.20
C GLN A 232 -18.54 21.67 5.62
N GLY A 233 -18.82 20.49 5.05
CA GLY A 233 -17.78 19.67 4.39
C GLY A 233 -16.83 19.03 5.39
N TYR A 234 -17.30 18.72 6.59
CA TYR A 234 -16.49 18.09 7.61
C TYR A 234 -16.13 16.67 7.18
N ARG A 235 -14.84 16.41 7.08
CA ARG A 235 -14.32 15.21 6.45
C ARG A 235 -13.94 14.16 7.48
N HIS A 236 -14.41 12.94 7.28
CA HIS A 236 -14.14 11.80 8.13
C HIS A 236 -13.29 10.78 7.38
N SER A 237 -12.23 10.27 8.01
CA SER A 237 -11.38 9.25 7.42
C SER A 237 -11.02 8.21 8.48
N TYR A 238 -11.54 6.99 8.30
CA TYR A 238 -11.39 5.87 9.23
C TYR A 238 -10.48 4.80 8.63
N PHE A 239 -9.56 4.29 9.45
CA PHE A 239 -8.60 3.26 9.08
C PHE A 239 -8.84 1.98 9.88
N LEU A 240 -8.47 0.83 9.32
CA LEU A 240 -8.33 -0.38 10.12
C LEU A 240 -7.00 -0.35 10.89
N ALA A 241 -6.98 -0.91 12.09
CA ALA A 241 -5.73 -1.12 12.83
C ALA A 241 -5.81 -2.36 13.70
N THR A 242 -4.64 -2.92 14.01
CA THR A 242 -4.49 -4.06 14.93
C THR A 242 -3.62 -3.63 16.10
N ALA A 243 -4.13 -3.76 17.32
CA ALA A 243 -3.34 -3.51 18.52
C ALA A 243 -2.25 -4.58 18.64
N LEU A 244 -1.01 -4.15 18.87
CA LEU A 244 0.13 -5.05 19.01
C LEU A 244 0.43 -5.33 20.47
N SER A 245 0.43 -4.29 21.31
CA SER A 245 0.74 -4.40 22.73
C SER A 245 0.25 -3.19 23.53
N GLY A 246 0.18 -3.35 24.85
CA GLY A 246 -0.07 -2.27 25.80
C GLY A 246 -1.53 -2.04 26.17
N ASP A 247 -1.75 -0.97 26.94
CA ASP A 247 -3.04 -0.56 27.47
C ASP A 247 -3.58 0.66 26.71
N PHE A 248 -4.80 0.52 26.19
CA PHE A 248 -5.51 1.55 25.41
C PHE A 248 -6.67 2.17 26.22
N SER A 249 -6.66 2.02 27.54
CA SER A 249 -7.71 2.52 28.44
C SER A 249 -7.86 4.04 28.44
N ASP A 250 -6.81 4.77 28.04
CA ASP A 250 -6.80 6.21 27.83
C ASP A 250 -7.60 6.63 26.57
N ILE A 251 -7.73 5.73 25.59
CA ILE A 251 -8.50 5.95 24.37
C ILE A 251 -9.92 5.40 24.52
N GLY A 252 -10.09 4.20 25.07
CA GLY A 252 -11.41 3.58 25.15
C GLY A 252 -11.46 2.24 25.87
N ILE A 253 -12.55 1.50 25.62
CA ILE A 253 -12.84 0.20 26.21
C ILE A 253 -13.01 -0.85 25.11
N TRP A 254 -12.50 -2.05 25.37
CA TRP A 254 -12.65 -3.18 24.45
C TRP A 254 -14.06 -3.75 24.56
N VAL A 255 -14.73 -3.89 23.42
CA VAL A 255 -16.04 -4.52 23.30
C VAL A 255 -15.94 -5.68 22.33
N THR A 256 -16.35 -6.86 22.78
CA THR A 256 -16.28 -8.09 21.97
C THR A 256 -17.20 -7.98 20.76
N PHE A 257 -16.87 -8.67 19.67
CA PHE A 257 -17.72 -8.68 18.48
C PHE A 257 -19.16 -9.16 18.76
N ALA A 258 -19.31 -10.08 19.72
CA ALA A 258 -20.63 -10.56 20.15
C ALA A 258 -21.48 -9.47 20.81
N ASP A 259 -20.83 -8.54 21.52
CA ASP A 259 -21.48 -7.47 22.28
C ASP A 259 -21.69 -6.20 21.45
N LEU A 260 -20.99 -6.02 20.33
CA LEU A 260 -21.12 -4.82 19.48
C LEU A 260 -22.54 -4.56 19.00
N LYS A 261 -23.35 -5.61 18.79
CA LYS A 261 -24.77 -5.48 18.43
C LYS A 261 -25.61 -4.80 19.51
N LEU A 262 -25.19 -4.89 20.78
CA LEU A 262 -25.84 -4.29 21.94
C LEU A 262 -25.43 -2.82 22.13
N CYS A 263 -24.36 -2.38 21.48
CA CYS A 263 -23.90 -1.00 21.56
C CYS A 263 -24.82 -0.06 20.77
N ASN A 264 -25.30 0.98 21.46
CA ASN A 264 -25.97 2.11 20.82
C ASN A 264 -24.91 3.09 20.28
N PHE A 265 -24.74 3.13 18.96
CA PHE A 265 -23.85 4.09 18.32
C PHE A 265 -24.62 5.39 18.08
N GLY A 266 -24.18 6.48 18.72
CA GLY A 266 -24.85 7.78 18.63
C GLY A 266 -24.84 8.42 17.23
N GLN A 267 -24.14 7.82 16.26
CA GLN A 267 -24.06 8.26 14.87
C GLN A 267 -24.20 7.06 13.94
N LYS A 268 -25.07 7.20 12.93
CA LYS A 268 -25.33 6.15 11.93
C LYS A 268 -24.06 5.67 11.20
N PRO A 269 -23.13 6.55 10.75
CA PRO A 269 -21.90 6.11 10.09
C PRO A 269 -21.04 5.17 10.95
N HIS A 270 -21.01 5.35 12.27
CA HIS A 270 -20.28 4.45 13.17
C HIS A 270 -20.93 3.07 13.21
N ARG A 271 -22.27 3.01 13.28
CA ARG A 271 -23.00 1.74 13.24
C ARG A 271 -22.75 1.00 11.93
N ASP A 272 -22.90 1.70 10.80
CA ASP A 272 -22.70 1.11 9.47
C ASP A 272 -21.27 0.60 9.28
N MET A 273 -20.27 1.36 9.73
CA MET A 273 -18.87 0.94 9.67
C MET A 273 -18.61 -0.32 10.51
N VAL A 274 -19.16 -0.41 11.72
CA VAL A 274 -18.98 -1.60 12.58
C VAL A 274 -19.70 -2.81 11.98
N ASP A 275 -20.95 -2.66 11.54
CA ASP A 275 -21.71 -3.74 10.92
C ASP A 275 -20.98 -4.25 9.65
N ARG A 276 -20.47 -3.34 8.82
CA ARG A 276 -19.67 -3.67 7.64
C ARG A 276 -18.35 -4.35 8.01
N PHE A 277 -17.64 -3.85 9.01
CA PHE A 277 -16.38 -4.44 9.48
C PHE A 277 -16.58 -5.90 9.89
N LEU A 278 -17.64 -6.21 10.64
CA LEU A 278 -17.93 -7.58 11.08
C LEU A 278 -18.23 -8.51 9.91
N VAL A 279 -18.93 -8.03 8.88
CA VAL A 279 -19.17 -8.80 7.65
C VAL A 279 -17.85 -9.03 6.90
N GLU A 280 -17.10 -7.98 6.60
CA GLU A 280 -15.87 -8.03 5.80
C GLU A 280 -14.75 -8.82 6.49
N GLN A 281 -14.66 -8.72 7.82
CA GLN A 281 -13.71 -9.49 8.61
C GLN A 281 -13.97 -10.99 8.51
N SER A 282 -15.24 -11.42 8.50
CA SER A 282 -15.58 -12.85 8.36
C SER A 282 -15.17 -13.45 7.01
N VAL A 283 -15.03 -12.60 5.98
CA VAL A 283 -14.67 -12.98 4.61
C VAL A 283 -13.18 -12.75 4.32
N GLY A 284 -12.48 -11.96 5.14
CA GLY A 284 -11.05 -11.67 5.01
C GLY A 284 -10.71 -10.56 4.02
N HIS A 285 -11.69 -9.97 3.34
CA HIS A 285 -11.49 -8.89 2.36
C HIS A 285 -12.18 -7.62 2.81
N PHE A 286 -11.41 -6.53 2.87
CA PHE A 286 -11.95 -5.22 3.25
C PHE A 286 -11.97 -4.27 2.05
N GLY A 287 -13.10 -3.60 1.84
CA GLY A 287 -13.23 -2.52 0.86
C GLY A 287 -12.86 -1.16 1.43
N LEU A 288 -12.87 -0.13 0.57
CA LEU A 288 -12.90 1.27 0.96
C LEU A 288 -14.27 1.85 0.65
N TYR A 289 -14.98 2.35 1.66
CA TYR A 289 -16.19 3.14 1.44
C TYR A 289 -15.81 4.60 1.13
N VAL A 290 -16.40 5.16 0.07
CA VAL A 290 -16.27 6.57 -0.30
C VAL A 290 -17.67 7.15 -0.53
N GLY A 291 -18.03 8.20 0.22
CA GLY A 291 -19.36 8.81 0.08
C GLY A 291 -19.62 9.94 1.07
N ASP A 292 -20.87 10.03 1.53
CA ASP A 292 -21.32 10.89 2.61
C ASP A 292 -21.87 10.05 3.78
N GLU A 293 -22.58 10.67 4.73
CA GLU A 293 -23.15 9.96 5.90
C GLU A 293 -24.32 9.02 5.54
N THR A 294 -24.81 9.09 4.30
CA THR A 294 -26.04 8.43 3.85
C THR A 294 -25.83 7.54 2.63
N GLN A 295 -24.99 7.93 1.66
CA GLN A 295 -24.80 7.27 0.38
C GLN A 295 -23.33 7.29 -0.05
N GLY A 296 -22.89 6.20 -0.68
CA GLY A 296 -21.53 6.05 -1.15
C GLY A 296 -21.28 4.67 -1.74
N ASP A 297 -20.10 4.50 -2.32
CA ASP A 297 -19.67 3.28 -2.99
C ASP A 297 -18.63 2.53 -2.14
N ILE A 298 -18.71 1.20 -2.13
CA ILE A 298 -17.67 0.34 -1.54
C ILE A 298 -16.77 -0.15 -2.67
N HIS A 299 -15.53 0.33 -2.67
CA HIS A 299 -14.50 -0.10 -3.59
C HIS A 299 -13.75 -1.27 -2.97
N HIS A 300 -14.06 -2.49 -3.41
CA HIS A 300 -13.29 -3.66 -3.04
C HIS A 300 -12.00 -3.71 -3.85
N PHE A 301 -10.86 -3.76 -3.15
CA PHE A 301 -9.58 -4.09 -3.78
C PHE A 301 -9.66 -5.58 -4.12
N THR A 302 -9.94 -5.92 -5.38
CA THR A 302 -10.12 -7.31 -5.80
C THR A 302 -8.86 -8.13 -5.52
N GLU A 303 -8.89 -8.99 -4.50
CA GLU A 303 -8.07 -10.19 -4.46
C GLU A 303 -8.52 -11.09 -5.61
N GLY A 304 -7.58 -11.44 -6.49
CA GLY A 304 -7.86 -12.37 -7.58
C GLY A 304 -8.29 -13.71 -6.99
N LYS A 305 -9.50 -14.17 -7.32
CA LYS A 305 -9.97 -15.51 -6.97
C LYS A 305 -9.28 -16.53 -7.88
N ASN A 306 -8.58 -17.46 -7.23
CA ASN A 306 -8.24 -18.87 -7.55
C ASN A 306 -8.37 -19.35 -9.00
#